data_AF-A0A225E6K9-F1
#
_entry.id   AF-A0A225E6K9-F1
#
_cell.length_a   1.000
_cell.length_b   1.000
_cell.length_c   1.000
_cell.angle_alpha   90.00
_cell.angle_beta   90.00
_cell.angle_gamma   90.00
#
_symmetry.space_group_name_H-M   'P 1'
#
loop_
_entity.id
_entity.type
_entity.pdbx_description
1 polymer ?
#
loop_
_entity_poly.entity_id
_entity_poly.type
_entity_poly.pdbx_seq_one_letter_code
_entity_poly.pdbx_strand_id
1 'polypeptide(L)'
;MITYAGVDLPLLTDAVRDHLETWWHARSIVESTPDGYYVPGPAYLPRPAPPRSEPPRPGVLRWPTGASRWATYHHVVDATTLDAIQSAGDGAQALEIDDGQDSISADMYLLPPRPIAQNDQDGDLYLLSLVDERWYWWREGSQPNITKAPESWADLFDTLTGGLGVSAEVDEIPEGYSTPTDRWVVSYQPLPVLLDAAARSVGCRVVRRLDGTVLVRRWDGASADSDSQWAANETEVETGGIIAAADIAATVPGSCAVIFFGDEPAQTTLALSDLSLPEYEDAEGLPGYVGQFNADVQAADTDHQDACATEAASDYYRWLLPAVDATFRGVVAWVPTGAEDVTEWEQCADKILTRVVRPPWGDANVYAAPRPLDGRWGVVTGAGVPGSSASDGSPTAYSFQTVILDASFNYVEVGAEIELAAYPLPDKTGYPPDVPTDRTAYAWFWRSKTQPGKWEFQYTCCCPPRSSSSSSSSGSSSSGSSTSGSSTSGSSTSSTSESGSSSQSESLSGSSSNSQSASGSSSNSQSASGSSSESESISGSGCGSVEVVVSVTCSDGVLTTTTKYLSFANGCLTLSDTP
;
A
#
# COMPACT_ATOMS: atom_id res chain seq x y z
N MET A 1 10.92 -6.48 -30.92
CA MET A 1 12.36 -6.64 -30.67
C MET A 1 12.70 -6.08 -29.31
N ILE A 2 13.52 -6.77 -28.53
CA ILE A 2 14.10 -6.21 -27.30
C ILE A 2 15.60 -6.31 -27.44
N THR A 3 16.31 -5.22 -27.19
CA THR A 3 17.78 -5.20 -27.23
C THR A 3 18.34 -4.58 -25.97
N TYR A 4 19.53 -5.02 -25.56
CA TYR A 4 20.29 -4.37 -24.50
C TYR A 4 21.74 -4.19 -24.97
N ALA A 5 22.26 -2.97 -24.89
CA ALA A 5 23.55 -2.61 -25.45
C ALA A 5 23.68 -2.96 -26.96
N GLY A 6 22.57 -2.89 -27.70
CA GLY A 6 22.48 -3.29 -29.10
C GLY A 6 22.54 -4.80 -29.36
N VAL A 7 22.51 -5.63 -28.32
CA VAL A 7 22.44 -7.09 -28.42
C VAL A 7 20.98 -7.53 -28.30
N ASP A 8 20.52 -8.32 -29.28
CA ASP A 8 19.16 -8.88 -29.26
C ASP A 8 18.95 -9.80 -28.05
N LEU A 9 17.87 -9.57 -27.33
CA LEU A 9 17.38 -10.43 -26.26
C LEU A 9 16.29 -11.35 -26.82
N PRO A 10 16.55 -12.66 -26.99
CA PRO A 10 15.64 -13.56 -27.68
C PRO A 10 14.33 -13.74 -26.94
N LEU A 11 13.23 -13.90 -27.68
CA LEU A 11 11.93 -14.21 -27.09
C LEU A 11 12.00 -15.48 -26.24
N LEU A 12 11.64 -15.35 -24.97
CA LEU A 12 11.48 -16.51 -24.10
C LEU A 12 10.23 -17.26 -24.49
N THR A 13 10.34 -18.58 -24.63
CA THR A 13 9.15 -19.43 -24.78
C THR A 13 8.40 -19.50 -23.45
N ASP A 14 7.07 -19.62 -23.48
CA ASP A 14 6.25 -19.72 -22.26
C ASP A 14 6.72 -20.88 -21.36
N ALA A 15 7.12 -22.00 -21.95
CA ALA A 15 7.66 -23.15 -21.21
C ALA A 15 8.93 -22.81 -20.41
N VAL A 16 9.81 -21.95 -20.95
CA VAL A 16 11.00 -21.49 -20.22
C VAL A 16 10.60 -20.54 -19.12
N ARG A 17 9.69 -19.58 -19.39
CA ARG A 17 9.19 -18.65 -18.38
C ARG A 17 8.55 -19.39 -17.21
N ASP A 18 7.60 -20.27 -17.47
CA ASP A 18 6.87 -21.05 -16.44
C ASP A 18 7.83 -21.89 -15.58
N HIS A 19 8.82 -22.50 -16.21
CA HIS A 19 9.84 -23.28 -15.50
C HIS A 19 10.66 -22.42 -14.54
N LEU A 20 11.06 -21.24 -15.00
CA LEU A 20 11.88 -20.31 -14.22
C LEU A 20 11.09 -19.68 -13.08
N GLU A 21 9.84 -19.27 -13.32
CA GLU A 21 8.95 -18.72 -12.29
C GLU A 21 8.77 -19.73 -11.14
N THR A 22 8.51 -21.00 -11.49
CA THR A 22 8.40 -22.09 -10.51
C THR A 22 9.66 -22.22 -9.66
N TRP A 23 10.83 -22.09 -10.27
CA TRP A 23 12.12 -22.21 -9.59
C TRP A 23 12.45 -20.99 -8.71
N TRP A 24 12.13 -19.77 -9.15
CA TRP A 24 12.42 -18.54 -8.41
C TRP A 24 11.56 -18.37 -7.18
N HIS A 25 10.25 -18.64 -7.30
CA HIS A 25 9.35 -18.59 -6.16
C HIS A 25 9.82 -19.54 -5.05
N ALA A 26 10.34 -20.71 -5.40
CA ALA A 26 10.90 -21.66 -4.44
C ALA A 26 12.18 -21.16 -3.75
N ARG A 27 12.93 -20.23 -4.36
CA ARG A 27 14.24 -19.76 -3.86
C ARG A 27 14.24 -18.34 -3.31
N SER A 28 13.13 -17.60 -3.42
CA SER A 28 13.01 -16.22 -2.94
C SER A 28 14.19 -15.36 -3.36
N ILE A 29 14.52 -15.39 -4.66
CA ILE A 29 15.63 -14.60 -5.19
C ILE A 29 15.27 -13.12 -5.08
N VAL A 30 16.18 -12.35 -4.48
CA VAL A 30 16.05 -10.91 -4.29
C VAL A 30 17.29 -10.22 -4.89
N GLU A 31 17.10 -9.11 -5.62
CA GLU A 31 18.23 -8.35 -6.19
C GLU A 31 18.95 -7.49 -5.16
N SER A 32 18.19 -7.04 -4.17
CA SER A 32 18.71 -6.27 -3.07
C SER A 32 17.95 -6.66 -1.82
N THR A 33 18.69 -7.02 -0.78
CA THR A 33 18.23 -6.79 0.58
C THR A 33 18.82 -5.45 0.97
N PRO A 34 18.02 -4.40 1.22
CA PRO A 34 18.55 -3.20 1.84
C PRO A 34 19.34 -3.63 3.06
N ASP A 35 20.62 -3.28 3.13
CA ASP A 35 21.44 -3.62 4.29
C ASP A 35 20.66 -3.16 5.52
N GLY A 36 20.47 -4.05 6.50
CA GLY A 36 19.54 -3.87 7.63
C GLY A 36 19.83 -2.67 8.56
N TYR A 37 20.70 -1.75 8.15
CA TYR A 37 21.02 -0.48 8.79
C TYR A 37 19.92 0.58 8.62
N TYR A 38 18.66 0.22 8.79
CA TYR A 38 17.72 1.19 9.34
C TYR A 38 18.08 1.39 10.81
N VAL A 39 19.17 2.12 11.05
CA VAL A 39 19.50 2.62 12.38
C VAL A 39 18.25 3.33 12.89
N PRO A 40 17.83 3.13 14.15
CA PRO A 40 16.70 3.84 14.74
C PRO A 40 17.03 5.34 14.79
N GLY A 41 16.74 6.06 13.71
CA GLY A 41 17.09 7.47 13.54
C GLY A 41 15.88 8.26 13.05
N PRO A 42 15.30 7.95 11.87
CA PRO A 42 14.16 8.70 11.34
C PRO A 42 12.87 7.87 11.38
N ALA A 43 12.60 7.14 12.47
CA ALA A 43 11.34 6.39 12.60
C ALA A 43 10.10 7.30 12.55
N TYR A 44 10.28 8.60 12.77
CA TYR A 44 9.27 9.65 12.69
C TYR A 44 9.04 10.22 11.28
N LEU A 45 9.94 9.97 10.32
CA LEU A 45 9.74 10.45 8.94
C LEU A 45 8.76 9.53 8.20
N PRO A 46 7.92 10.09 7.30
CA PRO A 46 7.01 9.29 6.46
C PRO A 46 7.75 8.53 5.38
N ARG A 47 8.45 7.47 5.79
CA ARG A 47 9.20 6.64 4.86
C ARG A 47 8.23 5.84 3.97
N PRO A 48 8.48 5.77 2.66
CA PRO A 48 7.83 4.76 1.83
C PRO A 48 8.09 3.37 2.40
N ALA A 49 7.22 2.41 2.08
CA ALA A 49 7.62 1.03 2.27
C ALA A 49 8.94 0.79 1.53
N PRO A 50 9.82 -0.03 2.11
CA PRO A 50 10.99 -0.48 1.39
C PRO A 50 10.54 -1.10 0.07
N PRO A 51 11.37 -0.99 -0.99
CA PRO A 51 11.10 -1.66 -2.26
C PRO A 51 10.75 -3.12 -1.96
N ARG A 52 9.57 -3.54 -2.44
CA ARG A 52 9.14 -4.93 -2.28
C ARG A 52 10.11 -5.78 -3.07
N SER A 53 10.65 -6.80 -2.42
CA SER A 53 11.37 -7.82 -3.15
C SER A 53 10.37 -8.63 -3.96
N GLU A 54 10.19 -8.24 -5.21
CA GLU A 54 9.41 -9.01 -6.16
C GLU A 54 10.30 -10.09 -6.80
N PRO A 55 9.81 -11.31 -6.99
CA PRO A 55 10.52 -12.33 -7.74
C PRO A 55 10.84 -11.83 -9.16
N PRO A 56 11.99 -12.21 -9.75
CA PRO A 56 12.32 -11.86 -11.11
C PRO A 56 11.20 -12.25 -12.09
N ARG A 57 10.78 -11.31 -12.95
CA ARG A 57 9.81 -11.51 -14.03
C ARG A 57 10.49 -11.29 -15.39
N PRO A 58 10.95 -12.33 -16.07
CA PRO A 58 11.67 -12.20 -17.33
C PRO A 58 10.81 -11.63 -18.44
N GLY A 59 11.39 -10.72 -19.21
CA GLY A 59 10.68 -10.03 -20.28
C GLY A 59 9.78 -8.91 -19.78
N VAL A 60 9.80 -8.57 -18.48
CA VAL A 60 9.03 -7.46 -17.92
C VAL A 60 9.97 -6.35 -17.49
N LEU A 61 9.87 -5.18 -18.14
CA LEU A 61 10.46 -3.95 -17.63
C LEU A 61 9.46 -3.33 -16.67
N ARG A 62 9.79 -3.29 -15.39
CA ARG A 62 8.96 -2.72 -14.33
C ARG A 62 9.55 -1.38 -13.90
N TRP A 63 8.76 -0.32 -13.96
CA TRP A 63 9.21 1.06 -13.70
C TRP A 63 8.36 1.72 -12.60
N PRO A 64 8.74 1.58 -11.31
CA PRO A 64 7.96 2.16 -10.22
C PRO A 64 8.16 3.66 -10.07
N THR A 65 7.18 4.31 -9.43
CA THR A 65 7.29 5.66 -8.87
C THR A 65 8.10 5.65 -7.56
N GLY A 66 8.78 6.76 -7.25
CA GLY A 66 9.57 6.96 -6.02
C GLY A 66 11.09 6.90 -6.24
N ALA A 67 11.84 7.56 -5.36
CA ALA A 67 13.30 7.54 -5.36
C ALA A 67 13.87 6.26 -4.75
N SER A 68 13.20 5.70 -3.74
CA SER A 68 13.63 4.50 -3.01
C SER A 68 13.33 3.20 -3.74
N ARG A 69 12.52 3.26 -4.81
CA ARG A 69 12.20 2.13 -5.69
C ARG A 69 12.87 2.37 -7.02
N TRP A 70 13.48 1.34 -7.60
CA TRP A 70 14.22 1.42 -8.86
C TRP A 70 13.55 0.56 -9.93
N ALA A 71 13.83 0.89 -11.19
CA ALA A 71 13.34 0.08 -12.30
C ALA A 71 14.09 -1.24 -12.39
N THR A 72 13.42 -2.29 -12.85
CA THR A 72 14.02 -3.61 -13.02
C THR A 72 13.59 -4.23 -14.35
N TYR A 73 14.53 -4.84 -15.06
CA TYR A 73 14.24 -5.73 -16.18
C TYR A 73 15.04 -7.02 -16.01
N HIS A 74 14.36 -8.16 -16.16
CA HIS A 74 14.99 -9.46 -16.08
C HIS A 74 14.92 -10.17 -17.43
N HIS A 75 15.95 -10.95 -17.75
CA HIS A 75 15.94 -11.79 -18.95
C HIS A 75 16.84 -13.00 -18.80
N VAL A 76 16.61 -14.05 -19.59
CA VAL A 76 17.49 -15.22 -19.62
C VAL A 76 18.27 -15.24 -20.92
N VAL A 77 19.58 -15.37 -20.80
CA VAL A 77 20.50 -15.42 -21.95
C VAL A 77 21.44 -16.60 -21.83
N ASP A 78 21.98 -17.03 -22.97
CA ASP A 78 23.10 -17.97 -22.99
C ASP A 78 24.45 -17.25 -22.77
N ALA A 79 25.52 -18.04 -22.59
CA ALA A 79 26.88 -17.52 -22.42
C ALA A 79 27.36 -16.64 -23.59
N THR A 80 26.96 -16.93 -24.83
CA THR A 80 27.41 -16.17 -26.01
C THR A 80 26.80 -14.78 -26.02
N THR A 81 25.49 -14.69 -25.76
CA THR A 81 24.78 -13.42 -25.62
C THR A 81 25.29 -12.62 -24.42
N LEU A 82 25.59 -13.29 -23.30
CA LEU A 82 26.17 -12.63 -22.13
C LEU A 82 27.55 -12.02 -22.44
N ASP A 83 28.44 -12.77 -23.08
CA ASP A 83 29.77 -12.28 -23.48
C ASP A 83 29.67 -11.07 -24.41
N ALA A 84 28.71 -11.07 -25.33
CA ALA A 84 28.44 -9.95 -26.22
C ALA A 84 27.99 -8.70 -25.45
N ILE A 85 27.09 -8.85 -24.48
CA ILE A 85 26.61 -7.76 -23.63
C ILE A 85 27.76 -7.20 -22.77
N GLN A 86 28.56 -8.07 -22.13
CA GLN A 86 29.68 -7.65 -21.29
C GLN A 86 30.78 -6.93 -22.09
N SER A 87 30.91 -7.24 -23.39
CA SER A 87 31.84 -6.55 -24.27
C SER A 87 31.46 -5.09 -24.54
N ALA A 88 30.22 -4.67 -24.24
CA ALA A 88 29.78 -3.27 -24.36
C ALA A 88 30.26 -2.37 -23.21
N GLY A 89 30.67 -2.95 -22.07
CA GLY A 89 31.24 -2.23 -20.92
C GLY A 89 30.35 -2.19 -19.67
N ASP A 90 30.92 -1.69 -18.57
CA ASP A 90 30.33 -1.75 -17.21
C ASP A 90 29.37 -0.58 -16.86
N GLY A 91 29.15 0.35 -17.79
CA GLY A 91 28.27 1.50 -17.60
C GLY A 91 26.80 1.20 -17.90
N ALA A 92 25.94 2.20 -17.69
CA ALA A 92 24.57 2.14 -18.18
C ALA A 92 24.57 1.97 -19.71
N GLN A 93 23.71 1.09 -20.20
CA GLN A 93 23.47 0.86 -21.62
C GLN A 93 21.98 0.97 -21.90
N ALA A 94 21.63 1.33 -23.14
CA ALA A 94 20.25 1.38 -23.56
C ALA A 94 19.62 -0.02 -23.55
N LEU A 95 18.51 -0.15 -22.84
CA LEU A 95 17.50 -1.20 -23.03
C LEU A 95 16.44 -0.62 -23.97
N GLU A 96 16.26 -1.23 -25.13
CA GLU A 96 15.27 -0.83 -26.12
C GLU A 96 14.18 -1.90 -26.22
N ILE A 97 12.92 -1.48 -26.14
CA ILE A 97 11.75 -2.33 -26.37
C ILE A 97 10.97 -1.72 -27.52
N ASP A 98 10.85 -2.46 -28.62
CA ASP A 98 10.27 -2.00 -29.89
C ASP A 98 9.30 -3.08 -30.40
N ASP A 99 8.06 -2.74 -30.75
CA ASP A 99 7.10 -3.68 -31.35
C ASP A 99 6.97 -3.56 -32.88
N GLY A 100 7.77 -2.69 -33.49
CA GLY A 100 7.79 -2.34 -34.90
C GLY A 100 6.88 -1.17 -35.27
N GLN A 101 6.03 -0.71 -34.35
CA GLN A 101 5.21 0.49 -34.49
C GLN A 101 5.73 1.59 -33.59
N ASP A 102 5.97 1.25 -32.33
CA ASP A 102 6.40 2.15 -31.27
C ASP A 102 7.56 1.55 -30.49
N SER A 103 8.32 2.41 -29.82
CA SER A 103 9.49 1.98 -29.04
C SER A 103 9.69 2.84 -27.80
N ILE A 104 10.32 2.24 -26.80
CA ILE A 104 10.89 2.93 -25.64
C ILE A 104 12.36 2.58 -25.48
N SER A 105 13.11 3.49 -24.87
CA SER A 105 14.51 3.30 -24.53
C SER A 105 14.78 3.86 -23.14
N ALA A 106 15.56 3.13 -22.34
CA ALA A 106 16.00 3.56 -21.02
C ALA A 106 17.43 3.10 -20.75
N ASP A 107 18.22 3.97 -20.12
CA ASP A 107 19.57 3.64 -19.67
C ASP A 107 19.50 2.76 -18.42
N MET A 108 20.00 1.54 -18.53
CA MET A 108 19.96 0.52 -17.48
C MET A 108 21.36 -0.03 -17.22
N TYR A 109 21.63 -0.39 -15.98
CA TYR A 109 22.88 -1.00 -15.52
C TYR A 109 22.70 -2.50 -15.36
N LEU A 110 23.63 -3.28 -15.89
CA LEU A 110 23.68 -4.72 -15.70
C LEU A 110 24.26 -5.06 -14.32
N LEU A 111 23.45 -5.68 -13.47
CA LEU A 111 23.94 -6.33 -12.26
C LEU A 111 24.70 -7.61 -12.60
N PRO A 112 25.58 -8.12 -11.69
CA PRO A 112 26.28 -9.38 -11.90
C PRO A 112 25.33 -10.52 -12.33
N PRO A 113 25.51 -11.09 -13.54
CA PRO A 113 24.64 -12.14 -14.04
C PRO A 113 24.62 -13.35 -13.12
N ARG A 114 23.45 -13.96 -12.92
CA ARG A 114 23.30 -15.13 -12.05
C ARG A 114 23.20 -16.41 -12.88
N PRO A 115 24.07 -17.41 -12.68
CA PRO A 115 23.93 -18.68 -13.39
C PRO A 115 22.64 -19.39 -12.96
N ILE A 116 21.84 -19.84 -13.92
CA ILE A 116 20.60 -20.60 -13.72
C ILE A 116 20.86 -22.08 -13.97
N ALA A 117 21.47 -22.38 -15.11
CA ALA A 117 21.84 -23.72 -15.53
C ALA A 117 23.27 -23.68 -16.07
N GLN A 118 24.13 -24.57 -15.57
CA GLN A 118 25.49 -24.72 -16.07
C GLN A 118 25.66 -26.19 -16.46
N ASN A 119 25.56 -26.46 -17.75
CA ASN A 119 25.75 -27.79 -18.30
C ASN A 119 26.69 -27.71 -19.50
N ASP A 120 27.77 -28.49 -19.45
CA ASP A 120 28.78 -28.55 -20.52
C ASP A 120 28.20 -29.00 -21.89
N GLN A 121 26.93 -29.46 -21.93
CA GLN A 121 26.29 -30.06 -23.10
C GLN A 121 25.23 -29.17 -23.78
N ASP A 122 24.43 -28.40 -23.04
CA ASP A 122 23.31 -27.63 -23.62
C ASP A 122 23.48 -26.10 -23.51
N GLY A 123 24.65 -25.65 -23.03
CA GLY A 123 25.00 -24.25 -22.92
C GLY A 123 24.58 -23.63 -21.58
N ASP A 124 25.46 -22.81 -21.02
CA ASP A 124 25.19 -22.12 -19.75
C ASP A 124 24.11 -21.04 -19.94
N LEU A 125 23.14 -21.02 -19.04
CA LEU A 125 22.08 -20.02 -18.97
C LEU A 125 22.28 -19.09 -17.78
N TYR A 126 22.08 -17.80 -18.01
CA TYR A 126 22.24 -16.75 -17.02
C TYR A 126 20.97 -15.90 -16.92
N LEU A 127 20.61 -15.53 -15.69
CA LEU A 127 19.65 -14.47 -15.42
C LEU A 127 20.40 -13.15 -15.50
N LEU A 128 20.00 -12.32 -16.46
CA LEU A 128 20.34 -10.91 -16.49
C LEU A 128 19.36 -10.16 -15.62
N SER A 129 19.89 -9.24 -14.82
CA SER A 129 19.11 -8.31 -14.02
C SER A 129 19.63 -6.91 -14.33
N LEU A 130 18.79 -6.12 -14.97
CA LEU A 130 19.06 -4.73 -15.30
C LEU A 130 18.32 -3.83 -14.31
N VAL A 131 18.96 -2.76 -13.88
CA VAL A 131 18.38 -1.76 -12.97
C VAL A 131 18.65 -0.34 -13.45
N ASP A 132 17.80 0.63 -13.13
CA ASP A 132 18.13 2.04 -13.38
C ASP A 132 19.06 2.62 -12.29
N GLU A 133 19.50 3.87 -12.49
CA GLU A 133 20.44 4.57 -11.60
C GLU A 133 20.00 4.62 -10.13
N ARG A 134 18.69 4.54 -9.85
CA ARG A 134 18.15 4.57 -8.48
C ARG A 134 18.63 3.41 -7.63
N TRP A 135 19.05 2.30 -8.22
CA TRP A 135 19.70 1.23 -7.47
C TRP A 135 21.01 1.69 -6.82
N TYR A 136 21.80 2.52 -7.51
CA TYR A 136 23.06 3.07 -6.99
C TYR A 136 22.82 4.18 -5.98
N TRP A 137 21.68 4.86 -5.99
CA TRP A 137 21.32 5.85 -4.95
C TRP A 137 21.35 5.27 -3.53
N TRP A 138 21.12 3.96 -3.39
CA TRP A 138 21.22 3.26 -2.11
C TRP A 138 22.66 2.98 -1.66
N ARG A 139 23.64 3.02 -2.57
CA ARG A 139 25.04 2.64 -2.32
C ARG A 139 26.01 3.81 -2.38
N GLU A 140 25.80 4.69 -3.36
CA GLU A 140 26.72 5.78 -3.72
C GLU A 140 26.32 7.11 -3.09
N GLY A 141 25.08 7.25 -2.64
CA GLY A 141 24.61 8.44 -1.96
C GLY A 141 25.49 8.71 -0.74
N SER A 142 26.36 9.72 -0.84
CA SER A 142 27.11 10.21 0.31
C SER A 142 26.08 10.53 1.38
N GLN A 143 26.20 9.88 2.54
CA GLN A 143 25.19 10.07 3.59
C GLN A 143 25.12 11.55 3.89
N PRO A 144 23.96 12.21 3.67
CA PRO A 144 23.88 13.63 3.81
C PRO A 144 24.14 13.90 5.28
N ASN A 145 25.03 14.86 5.52
CA ASN A 145 25.17 15.41 6.85
C ASN A 145 24.35 16.70 6.86
N ILE A 146 23.03 16.55 6.94
CA ILE A 146 22.14 17.69 7.14
C ILE A 146 22.38 18.13 8.59
N THR A 147 23.16 19.19 8.75
CA THR A 147 23.63 19.66 10.07
C THR A 147 22.78 20.79 10.65
N LYS A 148 21.89 21.37 9.84
CA LYS A 148 20.92 22.39 10.22
C LYS A 148 19.59 22.13 9.51
N ALA A 149 18.46 22.56 10.08
CA ALA A 149 17.21 22.59 9.37
C ALA A 149 17.36 23.37 8.04
N PRO A 150 16.87 22.82 6.92
CA PRO A 150 16.76 23.55 5.66
C PRO A 150 15.91 24.81 5.81
N GLU A 151 16.24 25.85 5.05
CA GLU A 151 15.52 27.14 5.08
C GLU A 151 14.19 27.07 4.31
N SER A 152 14.06 26.11 3.39
CA SER A 152 12.85 25.82 2.63
C SER A 152 12.81 24.34 2.21
N TRP A 153 11.64 23.89 1.75
CA TRP A 153 11.52 22.56 1.13
C TRP A 153 12.33 22.44 -0.16
N ALA A 154 12.42 23.51 -0.96
CA ALA A 154 13.25 23.54 -2.16
C ALA A 154 14.73 23.32 -1.82
N ASP A 155 15.26 24.00 -0.80
CA ASP A 155 16.64 23.80 -0.34
C ASP A 155 16.89 22.37 0.15
N LEU A 156 15.90 21.74 0.78
CA LEU A 156 15.98 20.34 1.19
C LEU A 156 16.06 19.42 -0.04
N PHE A 157 15.19 19.62 -1.04
CA PHE A 157 15.23 18.82 -2.27
C PHE A 157 16.54 19.00 -3.03
N ASP A 158 17.05 20.21 -3.16
CA ASP A 158 18.36 20.50 -3.77
C ASP A 158 19.50 19.82 -3.00
N THR A 159 19.46 19.85 -1.66
CA THR A 159 20.46 19.19 -0.81
C THR A 159 20.44 17.67 -1.01
N LEU A 160 19.25 17.06 -1.01
CA LEU A 160 19.09 15.61 -1.14
C LEU A 160 19.46 15.12 -2.55
N THR A 161 19.00 15.81 -3.59
CA THR A 161 19.28 15.45 -4.99
C THR A 161 20.74 15.73 -5.37
N GLY A 162 21.31 16.85 -4.91
CA GLY A 162 22.74 17.13 -5.05
C GLY A 162 23.62 16.08 -4.38
N GLY A 163 23.20 15.55 -3.22
CA GLY A 163 23.86 14.42 -2.56
C GLY A 163 23.81 13.10 -3.33
N LEU A 164 22.81 12.94 -4.20
CA LEU A 164 22.66 11.82 -5.14
C LEU A 164 23.39 12.05 -6.48
N GLY A 165 23.95 13.24 -6.71
CA GLY A 165 24.59 13.60 -7.97
C GLY A 165 23.62 13.89 -9.11
N VAL A 166 22.34 14.14 -8.81
CA VAL A 166 21.29 14.44 -9.80
C VAL A 166 20.64 15.78 -9.50
N SER A 167 19.97 16.38 -10.49
CA SER A 167 19.06 17.51 -10.29
C SER A 167 17.62 17.03 -10.39
N ALA A 168 16.72 17.61 -9.60
CA ALA A 168 15.29 17.38 -9.76
C ALA A 168 14.55 18.67 -10.13
N GLU A 169 13.54 18.55 -10.99
CA GLU A 169 12.56 19.61 -11.18
C GLU A 169 11.46 19.45 -10.11
N VAL A 170 11.27 20.48 -9.29
CA VAL A 170 10.35 20.45 -8.15
C VAL A 170 9.16 21.34 -8.47
N ASP A 171 7.95 20.77 -8.44
CA ASP A 171 6.71 21.56 -8.55
C ASP A 171 6.61 22.56 -7.39
N GLU A 172 5.92 23.68 -7.59
CA GLU A 172 5.73 24.70 -6.56
C GLU A 172 5.04 24.10 -5.32
N ILE A 173 5.67 24.28 -4.16
CA ILE A 173 5.18 23.78 -2.87
C ILE A 173 4.34 24.89 -2.23
N PRO A 174 3.06 24.64 -1.89
CA PRO A 174 2.22 25.61 -1.23
C PRO A 174 2.84 26.17 0.05
N GLU A 175 2.64 27.47 0.27
CA GLU A 175 3.04 28.14 1.51
C GLU A 175 2.42 27.47 2.76
N GLY A 176 1.28 26.79 2.61
CA GLY A 176 0.63 26.03 3.68
C GLY A 176 1.50 24.93 4.29
N TYR A 177 2.48 24.37 3.55
CA TYR A 177 3.40 23.36 4.09
C TYR A 177 4.57 23.91 4.92
N SER A 178 4.61 25.23 5.17
CA SER A 178 5.64 25.87 6.00
C SER A 178 7.07 25.50 5.55
N THR A 179 8.01 25.43 6.48
CA THR A 179 9.40 25.06 6.27
C THR A 179 9.77 23.75 6.97
N PRO A 180 10.75 23.00 6.45
CA PRO A 180 11.27 21.80 7.13
C PRO A 180 11.76 22.11 8.55
N THR A 181 11.50 21.20 9.49
CA THR A 181 11.95 21.35 10.89
C THR A 181 13.33 20.72 11.14
N ASP A 182 13.86 20.89 12.36
CA ASP A 182 15.12 20.24 12.80
C ASP A 182 15.06 18.70 12.75
N ARG A 183 13.88 18.11 12.55
CA ARG A 183 13.73 16.67 12.32
C ARG A 183 14.47 16.18 11.07
N TRP A 184 14.76 17.08 10.13
CA TRP A 184 15.54 16.80 8.93
C TRP A 184 17.05 16.91 9.15
N VAL A 185 17.50 17.28 10.35
CA VAL A 185 18.90 17.19 10.78
C VAL A 185 19.24 15.72 11.02
N VAL A 186 19.39 14.98 9.92
CA VAL A 186 19.67 13.55 9.91
C VAL A 186 21.06 13.29 9.36
N SER A 187 21.69 12.25 9.93
CA SER A 187 22.97 11.73 9.46
C SER A 187 22.83 10.22 9.25
N TYR A 188 23.66 9.66 8.37
CA TYR A 188 23.75 8.21 8.13
C TYR A 188 22.45 7.56 7.64
N GLN A 189 21.62 8.29 6.87
CA GLN A 189 20.39 7.76 6.29
C GLN A 189 20.49 7.61 4.76
N PRO A 190 19.83 6.61 4.16
CA PRO A 190 19.75 6.49 2.70
C PRO A 190 19.03 7.69 2.09
N LEU A 191 19.74 8.45 1.26
CA LEU A 191 19.20 9.57 0.50
C LEU A 191 17.89 9.30 -0.24
N PRO A 192 17.73 8.19 -0.98
CA PRO A 192 16.49 7.98 -1.73
C PRO A 192 15.27 7.82 -0.82
N VAL A 193 15.44 7.31 0.40
CA VAL A 193 14.37 7.20 1.39
C VAL A 193 14.03 8.57 1.99
N LEU A 194 15.04 9.42 2.24
CA LEU A 194 14.81 10.79 2.70
C LEU A 194 14.12 11.64 1.64
N LEU A 195 14.49 11.46 0.36
CA LEU A 195 13.90 12.18 -0.76
C LEU A 195 12.40 11.83 -0.91
N ASP A 196 12.05 10.55 -0.85
CA ASP A 196 10.64 10.14 -0.83
C ASP A 196 9.89 10.65 0.40
N ALA A 197 10.53 10.61 1.59
CA ALA A 197 9.91 11.12 2.81
C ALA A 197 9.68 12.63 2.74
N ALA A 198 10.61 13.39 2.14
CA ALA A 198 10.47 14.84 1.97
C ALA A 198 9.32 15.14 1.02
N ALA A 199 9.27 14.49 -0.14
CA ALA A 199 8.18 14.61 -1.10
C ALA A 199 6.82 14.32 -0.44
N ARG A 200 6.72 13.23 0.31
CA ARG A 200 5.48 12.86 1.02
C ARG A 200 5.05 13.85 2.08
N SER A 201 5.99 14.50 2.75
CA SER A 201 5.68 15.49 3.81
C SER A 201 4.99 16.73 3.26
N VAL A 202 5.10 16.98 1.94
CA VAL A 202 4.53 18.12 1.23
C VAL A 202 3.57 17.73 0.11
N GLY A 203 2.99 16.54 0.18
CA GLY A 203 1.99 16.10 -0.79
C GLY A 203 2.54 15.90 -2.20
N CYS A 204 3.84 15.65 -2.33
CA CYS A 204 4.50 15.34 -3.60
C CYS A 204 4.87 13.86 -3.72
N ARG A 205 5.21 13.44 -4.94
CA ARG A 205 5.86 12.15 -5.25
C ARG A 205 7.12 12.37 -6.08
N VAL A 206 8.12 11.52 -5.87
CA VAL A 206 9.33 11.54 -6.70
C VAL A 206 9.09 10.65 -7.91
N VAL A 207 9.45 11.14 -9.10
CA VAL A 207 9.28 10.43 -10.37
C VAL A 207 10.63 10.42 -11.09
N ARG A 208 11.01 9.27 -11.62
CA ARG A 208 12.16 9.13 -12.52
C ARG A 208 11.62 8.77 -13.89
N ARG A 209 11.92 9.56 -14.92
CA ARG A 209 11.55 9.27 -16.31
C ARG A 209 12.57 8.34 -16.96
N LEU A 210 12.17 7.73 -18.09
CA LEU A 210 13.02 6.82 -18.87
C LEU A 210 14.31 7.49 -19.38
N ASP A 211 14.25 8.81 -19.62
CA ASP A 211 15.38 9.64 -20.07
C ASP A 211 16.35 10.05 -18.95
N GLY A 212 16.12 9.61 -17.72
CA GLY A 212 16.94 9.95 -16.57
C GLY A 212 16.50 11.19 -15.78
N THR A 213 15.49 11.93 -16.26
CA THR A 213 15.00 13.13 -15.57
C THR A 213 14.34 12.74 -14.24
N VAL A 214 14.66 13.49 -13.17
CA VAL A 214 14.04 13.35 -11.85
C VAL A 214 13.09 14.51 -11.62
N LEU A 215 11.87 14.21 -11.18
CA LEU A 215 10.84 15.19 -10.86
C LEU A 215 10.33 14.97 -9.43
N VAL A 216 9.95 16.05 -8.77
CA VAL A 216 9.16 16.03 -7.53
C VAL A 216 7.81 16.67 -7.86
N ARG A 217 6.82 15.83 -8.10
CA ARG A 217 5.53 16.23 -8.68
C ARG A 217 4.44 16.34 -7.62
N ARG A 218 3.62 17.37 -7.74
CA ARG A 218 2.32 17.47 -7.07
C ARG A 218 1.26 16.76 -7.89
N TRP A 219 0.11 16.53 -7.27
CA TRP A 219 -1.00 15.84 -7.92
C TRP A 219 -1.47 16.56 -9.19
N ASP A 220 -1.60 17.90 -9.17
CA ASP A 220 -2.10 18.64 -10.34
C ASP A 220 -1.24 18.38 -11.60
N GLY A 221 0.08 18.45 -11.45
CA GLY A 221 1.02 18.18 -12.53
C GLY A 221 1.01 16.72 -12.97
N ALA A 222 1.04 15.79 -12.02
CA ALA A 222 1.00 14.35 -12.31
C ALA A 222 -0.31 13.93 -12.99
N SER A 223 -1.45 14.44 -12.53
CA SER A 223 -2.78 14.15 -13.11
C SER A 223 -2.89 14.73 -14.51
N ALA A 224 -2.46 15.97 -14.73
CA ALA A 224 -2.49 16.58 -16.07
C ALA A 224 -1.63 15.80 -17.08
N ASP A 225 -0.42 15.36 -16.67
CA ASP A 225 0.43 14.51 -17.52
C ASP A 225 -0.23 13.15 -17.80
N SER A 226 -0.85 12.54 -16.78
CA SER A 226 -1.55 11.26 -16.92
C SER A 226 -2.76 11.37 -17.85
N ASP A 227 -3.58 12.41 -17.70
CA ASP A 227 -4.76 12.65 -18.54
C ASP A 227 -4.37 12.90 -20.00
N SER A 228 -3.28 13.66 -20.22
CA SER A 228 -2.74 13.89 -21.56
C SER A 228 -2.28 12.59 -22.22
N GLN A 229 -1.63 11.70 -21.47
CA GLN A 229 -1.18 10.42 -21.99
C GLN A 229 -2.34 9.43 -22.21
N TRP A 230 -3.34 9.44 -21.34
CA TRP A 230 -4.55 8.68 -21.56
C TRP A 230 -5.24 9.10 -22.86
N ALA A 231 -5.48 10.40 -23.05
CA ALA A 231 -6.14 10.91 -24.25
C ALA A 231 -5.39 10.55 -25.55
N ALA A 232 -4.06 10.39 -25.47
CA ALA A 232 -3.23 9.98 -26.61
C ALA A 232 -3.30 8.47 -26.89
N ASN A 233 -3.59 7.64 -25.89
CA ASN A 233 -3.42 6.17 -25.96
C ASN A 233 -4.71 5.38 -25.68
N GLU A 234 -5.85 6.02 -25.41
CA GLU A 234 -7.10 5.34 -25.04
C GLU A 234 -7.61 4.35 -26.10
N THR A 235 -7.24 4.55 -27.37
CA THR A 235 -7.60 3.63 -28.46
C THR A 235 -6.83 2.32 -28.44
N GLU A 236 -5.68 2.27 -27.75
CA GLU A 236 -4.82 1.10 -27.65
C GLU A 236 -5.16 0.21 -26.45
N VAL A 237 -6.12 0.61 -25.62
CA VAL A 237 -6.51 -0.13 -24.40
C VAL A 237 -7.06 -1.51 -24.78
N GLU A 238 -6.39 -2.55 -24.28
CA GLU A 238 -6.82 -3.95 -24.39
C GLU A 238 -7.70 -4.36 -23.20
N THR A 239 -7.36 -3.91 -21.99
CA THR A 239 -8.16 -4.14 -20.77
C THR A 239 -7.96 -3.03 -19.74
N GLY A 240 -8.89 -2.89 -18.81
CA GLY A 240 -8.88 -1.83 -17.78
C GLY A 240 -9.36 -0.47 -18.32
N GLY A 241 -8.92 0.61 -17.70
CA GLY A 241 -9.23 1.97 -18.15
C GLY A 241 -9.05 3.04 -17.08
N ILE A 242 -9.79 4.15 -17.23
CA ILE A 242 -9.92 5.19 -16.20
C ILE A 242 -11.06 4.82 -15.26
N ILE A 243 -10.77 4.81 -13.96
CA ILE A 243 -11.78 4.66 -12.91
C ILE A 243 -12.43 6.02 -12.67
N ALA A 244 -13.76 6.08 -12.69
CA ALA A 244 -14.49 7.32 -12.48
C ALA A 244 -14.24 7.87 -11.07
N ALA A 245 -14.06 9.19 -10.94
CA ALA A 245 -13.84 9.84 -9.65
C ALA A 245 -14.96 9.51 -8.64
N ALA A 246 -16.21 9.40 -9.08
CA ALA A 246 -17.34 9.01 -8.25
C ALA A 246 -17.20 7.60 -7.63
N ASP A 247 -16.66 6.63 -8.39
CA ASP A 247 -16.42 5.27 -7.89
C ASP A 247 -15.30 5.27 -6.84
N ILE A 248 -14.27 6.10 -7.05
CA ILE A 248 -13.19 6.30 -6.08
C ILE A 248 -13.72 6.96 -4.81
N ALA A 249 -14.48 8.04 -4.95
CA ALA A 249 -15.02 8.85 -3.86
C ALA A 249 -15.88 8.03 -2.89
N ALA A 250 -16.59 7.01 -3.37
CA ALA A 250 -17.37 6.10 -2.53
C ALA A 250 -16.51 5.18 -1.64
N THR A 251 -15.21 5.05 -1.91
CA THR A 251 -14.31 4.08 -1.26
C THR A 251 -13.21 4.72 -0.41
N VAL A 252 -13.04 6.05 -0.48
CA VAL A 252 -12.02 6.75 0.33
C VAL A 252 -12.48 6.91 1.79
N PRO A 253 -11.57 7.09 2.75
CA PRO A 253 -11.94 7.38 4.14
C PRO A 253 -12.77 8.66 4.27
N GLY A 254 -13.77 8.69 5.17
CA GLY A 254 -14.57 9.90 5.40
C GLY A 254 -13.83 11.04 6.11
N SER A 255 -12.62 10.79 6.63
CA SER A 255 -11.75 11.83 7.21
C SER A 255 -10.27 11.49 7.03
N CYS A 256 -9.41 12.50 7.15
CA CYS A 256 -7.95 12.37 7.16
C CYS A 256 -7.38 12.97 8.45
N ALA A 257 -6.56 12.19 9.16
CA ALA A 257 -5.80 12.64 10.31
C ALA A 257 -4.39 13.07 9.88
N VAL A 258 -4.12 14.37 9.97
CA VAL A 258 -2.80 14.94 9.74
C VAL A 258 -2.02 14.95 11.05
N ILE A 259 -0.90 14.24 11.06
CA ILE A 259 -0.03 14.03 12.22
C ILE A 259 1.20 14.92 12.07
N PHE A 260 1.44 15.75 13.08
CA PHE A 260 2.60 16.61 13.20
C PHE A 260 3.53 16.02 14.26
N PHE A 261 4.74 15.64 13.85
CA PHE A 261 5.75 15.10 14.75
C PHE A 261 6.55 16.24 15.39
N GLY A 262 6.75 16.16 16.70
CA GLY A 262 7.54 17.10 17.48
C GLY A 262 7.68 16.60 18.92
N ASP A 263 8.24 17.41 19.81
CA ASP A 263 8.30 17.10 21.24
C ASP A 263 6.89 16.92 21.85
N GLU A 264 5.93 17.69 21.33
CA GLU A 264 4.51 17.57 21.62
C GLU A 264 3.80 17.20 20.30
N PRO A 265 3.65 15.90 19.98
CA PRO A 265 3.00 15.50 18.74
C PRO A 265 1.55 15.99 18.72
N ALA A 266 1.17 16.61 17.61
CA ALA A 266 -0.17 17.15 17.40
C ALA A 266 -0.88 16.38 16.28
N GLN A 267 -2.21 16.39 16.32
CA GLN A 267 -3.04 15.77 15.29
C GLN A 267 -4.24 16.68 15.00
N THR A 268 -4.46 16.93 13.70
CA THR A 268 -5.67 17.60 13.20
C THR A 268 -6.42 16.61 12.32
N THR A 269 -7.71 16.39 12.57
CA THR A 269 -8.55 15.49 11.75
C THR A 269 -9.58 16.32 10.99
N LEU A 270 -9.58 16.18 9.66
CA LEU A 270 -10.45 16.91 8.74
C LEU A 270 -11.38 15.92 8.06
N ALA A 271 -12.69 16.19 8.03
CA ALA A 271 -13.62 15.37 7.25
C ALA A 271 -13.46 15.69 5.75
N LEU A 272 -13.72 14.71 4.89
CA LEU A 272 -13.71 14.94 3.44
C LEU A 272 -14.69 16.06 3.06
N SER A 273 -15.86 16.09 3.70
CA SER A 273 -16.88 17.12 3.50
C SER A 273 -16.45 18.54 3.89
N ASP A 274 -15.39 18.66 4.71
CA ASP A 274 -14.85 19.96 5.13
C ASP A 274 -13.80 20.49 4.12
N LEU A 275 -13.33 19.63 3.22
CA LEU A 275 -12.37 19.99 2.18
C LEU A 275 -13.12 20.44 0.92
N SER A 276 -12.73 21.58 0.36
CA SER A 276 -13.31 22.10 -0.89
C SER A 276 -12.69 21.44 -2.13
N LEU A 277 -12.87 20.12 -2.26
CA LEU A 277 -12.34 19.32 -3.36
C LEU A 277 -13.40 19.06 -4.44
N PRO A 278 -13.37 19.75 -5.58
CA PRO A 278 -14.40 19.61 -6.62
C PRO A 278 -14.47 18.18 -7.19
N GLU A 279 -13.38 17.43 -7.15
CA GLU A 279 -13.30 16.05 -7.65
C GLU A 279 -14.09 15.05 -6.79
N TYR A 280 -14.40 15.44 -5.54
CA TYR A 280 -15.15 14.62 -4.59
C TYR A 280 -16.62 15.07 -4.44
N GLU A 281 -17.03 16.19 -5.04
CA GLU A 281 -18.40 16.73 -5.00
C GLU A 281 -19.06 16.57 -3.60
N ASP A 282 -20.22 15.91 -3.53
CA ASP A 282 -21.00 15.64 -2.31
C ASP A 282 -20.59 14.33 -1.60
N ALA A 283 -19.42 13.76 -1.91
CA ALA A 283 -18.98 12.51 -1.31
C ALA A 283 -18.59 12.68 0.16
N GLU A 284 -19.17 11.87 1.03
CA GLU A 284 -18.83 11.83 2.46
C GLU A 284 -17.69 10.86 2.79
N GLY A 285 -17.26 10.04 1.81
CA GLY A 285 -16.36 8.91 2.03
C GLY A 285 -16.97 7.81 2.91
N LEU A 286 -16.16 6.82 3.29
CA LEU A 286 -16.57 5.72 4.16
C LEU A 286 -16.63 6.17 5.63
N PRO A 287 -17.82 6.17 6.27
CA PRO A 287 -17.97 6.61 7.65
C PRO A 287 -17.15 5.76 8.62
N GLY A 288 -16.46 6.41 9.55
CA GLY A 288 -15.64 5.75 10.57
C GLY A 288 -14.24 5.32 10.12
N TYR A 289 -13.92 5.47 8.84
CA TYR A 289 -12.57 5.26 8.32
C TYR A 289 -11.80 6.59 8.33
N VAL A 290 -10.53 6.52 8.77
CA VAL A 290 -9.65 7.68 8.91
C VAL A 290 -8.37 7.40 8.12
N GLY A 291 -8.15 8.16 7.06
CA GLY A 291 -6.85 8.26 6.39
C GLY A 291 -5.82 8.92 7.32
N GLN A 292 -4.53 8.73 7.05
CA GLN A 292 -3.48 9.38 7.82
C GLN A 292 -2.57 10.14 6.87
N PHE A 293 -2.00 11.26 7.30
CA PHE A 293 -0.96 11.98 6.57
C PHE A 293 0.06 12.52 7.57
N ASN A 294 1.35 12.43 7.26
CA ASN A 294 2.42 12.88 8.14
C ASN A 294 3.00 14.17 7.59
N ALA A 295 2.64 15.30 8.18
CA ALA A 295 3.12 16.62 7.77
C ALA A 295 4.35 17.06 8.59
N ASP A 296 4.98 18.16 8.19
CA ASP A 296 5.95 18.89 9.00
C ASP A 296 5.45 20.31 9.23
N VAL A 297 5.59 20.82 10.46
CA VAL A 297 5.32 22.23 10.74
C VAL A 297 6.27 22.70 11.83
N GLN A 298 6.96 23.81 11.58
CA GLN A 298 7.90 24.39 12.54
C GLN A 298 7.21 25.17 13.66
N ALA A 299 6.03 25.71 13.37
CA ALA A 299 5.34 26.63 14.27
C ALA A 299 4.38 25.89 15.22
N ALA A 300 4.41 26.31 16.49
CA ALA A 300 3.42 25.94 17.50
C ALA A 300 2.13 26.78 17.41
N ASP A 301 1.99 27.64 16.40
CA ASP A 301 0.75 28.38 16.21
C ASP A 301 -0.27 27.52 15.44
N THR A 302 -1.52 27.64 15.87
CA THR A 302 -2.63 26.85 15.37
C THR A 302 -2.96 27.18 13.92
N ASP A 303 -2.72 28.42 13.49
CA ASP A 303 -3.13 28.89 12.16
C ASP A 303 -2.28 28.24 11.06
N HIS A 304 -0.96 28.17 11.23
CA HIS A 304 -0.09 27.46 10.29
C HIS A 304 -0.33 25.95 10.34
N GLN A 305 -0.59 25.38 11.52
CA GLN A 305 -0.92 23.97 11.65
C GLN A 305 -2.21 23.61 10.91
N ASP A 306 -3.26 24.43 11.03
CA ASP A 306 -4.55 24.22 10.35
C ASP A 306 -4.43 24.41 8.83
N ALA A 307 -3.65 25.40 8.37
CA ALA A 307 -3.35 25.59 6.96
C ALA A 307 -2.59 24.38 6.38
N CYS A 308 -1.55 23.91 7.08
CA CYS A 308 -0.80 22.72 6.70
C CYS A 308 -1.67 21.46 6.69
N ALA A 309 -2.52 21.29 7.70
CA ALA A 309 -3.45 20.16 7.77
C ALA A 309 -4.43 20.15 6.60
N THR A 310 -4.95 21.32 6.21
CA THR A 310 -5.89 21.45 5.10
C THR A 310 -5.24 21.08 3.77
N GLU A 311 -4.02 21.57 3.50
CA GLU A 311 -3.27 21.21 2.28
C GLU A 311 -2.88 19.73 2.27
N ALA A 312 -2.33 19.22 3.37
CA ALA A 312 -1.96 17.81 3.54
C ALA A 312 -3.14 16.86 3.31
N ALA A 313 -4.31 17.16 3.89
CA ALA A 313 -5.51 16.37 3.71
C ALA A 313 -6.05 16.46 2.27
N SER A 314 -5.97 17.64 1.65
CA SER A 314 -6.37 17.82 0.25
C SER A 314 -5.51 16.99 -0.70
N ASP A 315 -4.19 17.05 -0.54
CA ASP A 315 -3.25 16.25 -1.33
C ASP A 315 -3.41 14.75 -1.06
N TYR A 316 -3.64 14.35 0.20
CA TYR A 316 -3.96 12.95 0.54
C TYR A 316 -5.09 12.39 -0.32
N TYR A 317 -6.22 13.10 -0.37
CA TYR A 317 -7.39 12.65 -1.13
C TYR A 317 -7.11 12.69 -2.63
N ARG A 318 -6.55 13.78 -3.14
CA ARG A 318 -6.20 13.89 -4.57
C ARG A 318 -5.31 12.75 -5.06
N TRP A 319 -4.32 12.32 -4.27
CA TRP A 319 -3.48 11.17 -4.62
C TRP A 319 -4.17 9.79 -4.55
N LEU A 320 -5.43 9.71 -4.09
CA LEU A 320 -6.28 8.53 -4.22
C LEU A 320 -7.12 8.52 -5.51
N LEU A 321 -7.22 9.67 -6.20
CA LEU A 321 -7.87 9.82 -7.51
C LEU A 321 -7.13 9.25 -8.72
N PRO A 322 -5.82 8.87 -8.72
CA PRO A 322 -5.17 8.33 -9.91
C PRO A 322 -5.99 7.21 -10.54
N ALA A 323 -6.37 7.46 -11.79
CA ALA A 323 -7.51 6.77 -12.39
C ALA A 323 -7.11 5.67 -13.37
N VAL A 324 -5.94 5.78 -14.00
CA VAL A 324 -5.51 4.82 -15.03
C VAL A 324 -5.03 3.53 -14.37
N ASP A 325 -5.79 2.46 -14.61
CA ASP A 325 -5.39 1.07 -14.36
C ASP A 325 -5.73 0.28 -15.62
N ALA A 326 -4.79 0.25 -16.55
CA ALA A 326 -5.03 -0.20 -17.92
C ALA A 326 -3.86 -1.00 -18.48
N THR A 327 -4.19 -1.92 -19.38
CA THR A 327 -3.23 -2.61 -20.23
C THR A 327 -3.50 -2.20 -21.67
N PHE A 328 -2.46 -1.73 -22.35
CA PHE A 328 -2.46 -1.31 -23.74
C PHE A 328 -1.83 -2.40 -24.60
N ARG A 329 -2.32 -2.51 -25.83
CA ARG A 329 -1.71 -3.34 -26.87
C ARG A 329 -0.40 -2.69 -27.32
N GLY A 330 0.65 -3.50 -27.44
CA GLY A 330 1.93 -3.05 -27.96
C GLY A 330 2.75 -2.25 -26.96
N VAL A 331 3.76 -1.57 -27.49
CA VAL A 331 4.60 -0.63 -26.77
C VAL A 331 3.92 0.73 -26.81
N VAL A 332 3.33 1.16 -25.69
CA VAL A 332 2.95 2.55 -25.48
C VAL A 332 4.12 3.23 -24.79
N ALA A 333 4.60 4.34 -25.35
CA ALA A 333 5.67 5.14 -24.77
C ALA A 333 5.19 5.96 -23.56
N TRP A 334 4.60 5.27 -22.58
CA TRP A 334 4.06 5.86 -21.36
C TRP A 334 5.20 6.40 -20.50
N VAL A 335 5.28 7.72 -20.39
CA VAL A 335 6.23 8.41 -19.54
C VAL A 335 5.69 8.41 -18.10
N PRO A 336 6.42 7.86 -17.12
CA PRO A 336 6.00 7.92 -15.72
C PRO A 336 5.69 9.35 -15.28
N THR A 337 4.52 9.55 -14.69
CA THR A 337 3.96 10.83 -14.23
C THR A 337 3.94 10.94 -12.71
N GLY A 338 3.95 9.79 -12.02
CA GLY A 338 3.77 9.70 -10.58
C GLY A 338 2.32 9.52 -10.13
N ALA A 339 1.33 9.68 -11.01
CA ALA A 339 -0.07 9.32 -10.74
C ALA A 339 -0.19 7.80 -10.53
N GLU A 340 0.39 7.03 -11.44
CA GLU A 340 0.55 5.58 -11.33
C GLU A 340 1.59 5.16 -10.27
N ASP A 341 1.47 3.93 -9.77
CA ASP A 341 2.48 3.32 -8.88
C ASP A 341 3.61 2.67 -9.68
N VAL A 342 3.26 2.07 -10.82
CA VAL A 342 4.21 1.41 -11.72
C VAL A 342 3.71 1.38 -13.15
N THR A 343 4.63 1.57 -14.09
CA THR A 343 4.45 1.24 -15.50
C THR A 343 5.25 -0.02 -15.83
N GLU A 344 4.65 -0.98 -16.53
CA GLU A 344 5.29 -2.21 -16.97
C GLU A 344 5.25 -2.34 -18.50
N TRP A 345 6.34 -2.80 -19.10
CA TRP A 345 6.37 -3.28 -20.48
C TRP A 345 6.68 -4.76 -20.47
N GLU A 346 5.74 -5.58 -20.91
CA GLU A 346 5.78 -7.03 -20.78
C GLU A 346 5.84 -7.70 -22.15
N GLN A 347 6.88 -8.52 -22.35
CA GLN A 347 7.05 -9.37 -23.51
C GLN A 347 6.33 -10.70 -23.29
N CYS A 348 5.24 -10.93 -24.00
CA CYS A 348 4.59 -12.24 -24.13
C CYS A 348 5.20 -13.03 -25.30
N ALA A 349 4.83 -14.30 -25.47
CA ALA A 349 5.33 -15.13 -26.56
C ALA A 349 4.97 -14.59 -27.96
N ASP A 350 3.83 -13.89 -28.08
CA ASP A 350 3.24 -13.44 -29.33
C ASP A 350 3.07 -11.92 -29.44
N LYS A 351 3.23 -11.17 -28.35
CA LYS A 351 3.01 -9.72 -28.31
C LYS A 351 3.82 -9.03 -27.21
N ILE A 352 3.88 -7.70 -27.30
CA ILE A 352 4.33 -6.84 -26.20
C ILE A 352 3.10 -6.10 -25.68
N LEU A 353 3.03 -5.88 -24.38
CA LEU A 353 1.98 -5.13 -23.71
C LEU A 353 2.60 -4.03 -22.86
N THR A 354 1.88 -2.91 -22.74
CA THR A 354 2.21 -1.86 -21.77
C THR A 354 1.13 -1.83 -20.72
N ARG A 355 1.50 -1.84 -19.44
CA ARG A 355 0.57 -1.82 -18.32
C ARG A 355 0.85 -0.62 -17.44
N VAL A 356 -0.16 0.17 -17.16
CA VAL A 356 -0.10 1.28 -16.21
C VAL A 356 -0.94 0.89 -15.02
N VAL A 357 -0.32 0.79 -13.84
CA VAL A 357 -0.94 0.25 -12.64
C VAL A 357 -1.05 1.34 -11.60
N ARG A 358 -2.28 1.58 -11.13
CA ARG A 358 -2.55 2.48 -10.01
C ARG A 358 -1.96 1.95 -8.70
N PRO A 359 -1.71 2.82 -7.70
CA PRO A 359 -1.41 2.37 -6.35
C PRO A 359 -2.52 1.46 -5.79
N PRO A 360 -2.18 0.43 -5.00
CA PRO A 360 -3.17 -0.43 -4.37
C PRO A 360 -4.11 0.37 -3.46
N TRP A 361 -5.38 -0.03 -3.39
CA TRP A 361 -6.34 0.55 -2.47
C TRP A 361 -5.88 0.41 -1.03
N GLY A 362 -5.92 1.52 -0.29
CA GLY A 362 -5.51 1.54 1.11
C GLY A 362 -4.06 1.10 1.31
N ASP A 363 -3.19 1.26 0.30
CA ASP A 363 -1.78 0.97 0.48
C ASP A 363 -1.24 1.87 1.60
N ALA A 364 -0.97 1.25 2.75
CA ALA A 364 -0.33 1.84 3.91
C ALA A 364 0.99 2.54 3.56
N ASN A 365 1.56 2.20 2.41
CA ASN A 365 2.76 2.81 1.90
C ASN A 365 2.50 4.14 1.21
N VAL A 366 1.26 4.57 0.92
CA VAL A 366 1.03 5.92 0.40
C VAL A 366 0.97 6.89 1.57
N TYR A 367 0.18 6.59 2.62
CA TYR A 367 0.13 7.45 3.81
C TYR A 367 -0.20 6.71 5.12
N ALA A 368 0.84 6.09 5.70
CA ALA A 368 0.86 5.35 6.96
C ALA A 368 -0.16 4.19 7.07
N ALA A 369 0.27 3.09 7.70
CA ALA A 369 -0.65 2.02 8.03
C ALA A 369 -1.75 2.56 8.97
N PRO A 370 -3.02 2.15 8.81
CA PRO A 370 -4.04 2.42 9.80
C PRO A 370 -3.56 1.82 11.13
N ARG A 371 -2.99 2.66 12.00
CA ARG A 371 -2.72 2.24 13.37
C ARG A 371 -4.06 2.27 14.09
N PRO A 372 -4.42 1.21 14.82
CA PRO A 372 -5.57 1.25 15.71
C PRO A 372 -5.44 2.48 16.61
N LEU A 373 -6.45 3.34 16.62
CA LEU A 373 -6.59 4.48 17.54
C LEU A 373 -6.87 3.98 18.98
N ASP A 374 -6.26 2.88 19.43
CA ASP A 374 -6.51 2.31 20.76
C ASP A 374 -5.90 3.14 21.90
N GLY A 375 -5.56 4.41 21.64
CA GLY A 375 -5.10 5.39 22.62
C GLY A 375 -3.76 5.04 23.26
N ARG A 376 -3.15 3.91 22.89
CA ARG A 376 -1.81 3.54 23.32
C ARG A 376 -0.80 4.14 22.37
N TRP A 377 -0.64 5.46 22.49
CA TRP A 377 0.67 6.07 22.35
C TRP A 377 1.55 5.50 23.46
N GLY A 378 1.96 4.24 23.32
CA GLY A 378 3.06 3.69 24.08
C GLY A 378 4.29 4.43 23.60
N VAL A 379 4.52 5.61 24.17
CA VAL A 379 5.83 6.23 24.16
C VAL A 379 6.73 5.16 24.77
N VAL A 380 7.43 4.43 23.91
CA VAL A 380 8.59 3.66 24.34
C VAL A 380 9.59 4.73 24.73
N THR A 381 9.50 5.18 25.98
CA THR A 381 10.53 5.96 26.65
C THR A 381 11.73 5.02 26.85
N GLY A 382 12.38 4.69 25.74
CA GLY A 382 13.68 4.02 25.71
C GLY A 382 14.79 5.01 26.02
N ALA A 383 14.60 5.86 27.04
CA ALA A 383 15.67 6.61 27.67
C ALA A 383 15.82 6.00 29.07
N GLY A 384 16.77 5.06 29.18
CA GLY A 384 17.19 4.55 30.47
C GLY A 384 17.70 5.71 31.31
N VAL A 385 16.86 6.20 32.23
CA VAL A 385 17.31 7.00 33.37
C VAL A 385 18.04 6.02 34.30
N PRO A 386 19.37 6.13 34.48
CA PRO A 386 20.06 5.29 35.43
C PRO A 386 19.81 5.86 36.83
N GLY A 387 19.01 5.14 37.61
CA GLY A 387 19.04 5.24 39.07
C GLY A 387 17.78 5.81 39.71
N SER A 388 16.85 4.93 40.06
CA SER A 388 16.27 4.96 41.40
C SER A 388 15.69 3.59 41.76
N SER A 389 16.10 3.10 42.92
CA SER A 389 15.70 1.84 43.53
C SER A 389 14.50 2.06 44.46
N ALA A 390 13.38 1.35 44.24
CA ALA A 390 12.34 0.99 45.23
C ALA A 390 11.21 0.25 44.47
N SER A 391 11.09 -1.08 44.56
CA SER A 391 10.43 -1.91 45.60
C SER A 391 8.95 -2.22 45.29
N ASP A 392 8.70 -3.52 45.12
CA ASP A 392 7.44 -4.27 45.28
C ASP A 392 6.21 -3.89 44.44
N GLY A 393 6.13 -4.54 43.27
CA GLY A 393 4.90 -4.76 42.52
C GLY A 393 5.15 -5.82 41.45
N SER A 394 4.99 -7.10 41.79
CA SER A 394 5.20 -8.22 40.87
C SER A 394 4.19 -8.16 39.71
N PRO A 395 4.60 -8.02 38.43
CA PRO A 395 3.66 -8.15 37.33
C PRO A 395 3.28 -9.63 37.16
N THR A 396 1.99 -9.90 37.03
CA THR A 396 1.45 -11.20 36.62
C THR A 396 2.02 -11.58 35.26
N ALA A 397 2.86 -12.62 35.23
CA ALA A 397 3.35 -13.22 33.99
C ALA A 397 2.21 -13.99 33.30
N TYR A 398 1.88 -13.61 32.07
CA TYR A 398 1.08 -14.45 31.18
C TYR A 398 2.02 -15.47 30.53
N SER A 399 1.80 -16.76 30.76
CA SER A 399 2.51 -17.82 30.04
C SER A 399 1.78 -18.12 28.73
N PHE A 400 2.45 -17.92 27.60
CA PHE A 400 1.98 -18.36 26.30
C PHE A 400 2.52 -19.76 26.03
N GLN A 401 1.67 -20.69 25.59
CA GLN A 401 2.07 -22.04 25.23
C GLN A 401 1.70 -22.29 23.77
N THR A 402 2.71 -22.43 22.91
CA THR A 402 2.56 -22.84 21.51
C THR A 402 2.69 -24.36 21.44
N VAL A 403 1.71 -25.04 20.87
CA VAL A 403 1.75 -26.49 20.63
C VAL A 403 1.90 -26.73 19.12
N ILE A 404 2.98 -27.40 18.72
CA ILE A 404 3.23 -27.78 17.32
C ILE A 404 2.79 -29.23 17.15
N LEU A 405 1.87 -29.49 16.21
CA LEU A 405 1.44 -30.84 15.85
C LEU A 405 2.04 -31.24 14.50
N ASP A 406 2.37 -32.52 14.36
CA ASP A 406 2.92 -33.10 13.14
C ASP A 406 1.83 -33.91 12.42
N ALA A 407 1.30 -33.37 11.33
CA ALA A 407 0.39 -34.10 10.45
C ALA A 407 0.74 -33.76 9.00
N SER A 408 1.13 -34.77 8.23
CA SER A 408 1.45 -34.64 6.81
C SER A 408 0.17 -34.78 6.00
N PHE A 409 -0.25 -33.74 5.28
CA PHE A 409 -1.36 -33.81 4.32
C PHE A 409 -0.83 -33.65 2.89
N ASN A 410 -1.29 -34.51 2.00
CA ASN A 410 -1.20 -34.28 0.56
C ASN A 410 -2.50 -33.59 0.11
N TYR A 411 -2.37 -32.34 -0.35
CA TYR A 411 -3.33 -31.54 -1.12
C TYR A 411 -4.82 -31.58 -0.71
N VAL A 412 -5.29 -30.50 -0.08
CA VAL A 412 -6.68 -30.02 -0.21
C VAL A 412 -6.65 -28.48 -0.19
N GLU A 413 -7.21 -27.86 -1.21
CA GLU A 413 -7.45 -26.41 -1.27
C GLU A 413 -8.83 -26.14 -0.66
N VAL A 414 -8.92 -25.33 0.41
CA VAL A 414 -10.21 -24.96 1.01
C VAL A 414 -10.22 -23.47 1.32
N GLY A 415 -11.07 -22.74 0.60
CA GLY A 415 -11.62 -21.46 1.06
C GLY A 415 -13.00 -21.71 1.65
N ALA A 416 -13.14 -21.57 2.97
CA ALA A 416 -14.43 -21.53 3.64
C ALA A 416 -14.33 -20.67 4.92
N GLU A 417 -15.27 -19.73 5.08
CA GLU A 417 -15.56 -19.09 6.37
C GLU A 417 -16.30 -20.08 7.28
N ILE A 418 -15.90 -20.14 8.55
CA ILE A 418 -16.48 -21.04 9.55
C ILE A 418 -17.27 -20.19 10.55
N GLU A 419 -18.57 -20.42 10.64
CA GLU A 419 -19.44 -19.91 11.71
C GLU A 419 -19.64 -21.02 12.76
N LEU A 420 -19.09 -20.82 13.97
CA LEU A 420 -19.22 -21.78 15.08
C LEU A 420 -20.46 -21.45 15.92
N ALA A 421 -21.46 -22.32 15.87
CA ALA A 421 -22.59 -22.27 16.80
C ALA A 421 -22.17 -22.77 18.19
N ALA A 422 -22.32 -21.91 19.21
CA ALA A 422 -22.06 -22.27 20.60
C ALA A 422 -23.17 -23.19 21.16
N TYR A 423 -22.79 -24.35 21.70
CA TYR A 423 -23.69 -25.19 22.49
C TYR A 423 -23.49 -24.95 23.99
N PRO A 424 -24.56 -24.79 24.79
CA PRO A 424 -24.42 -24.63 26.23
C PRO A 424 -24.05 -25.96 26.90
N LEU A 425 -23.06 -25.92 27.79
CA LEU A 425 -22.72 -27.01 28.70
C LEU A 425 -23.84 -27.22 29.74
N PRO A 426 -24.07 -28.44 30.23
CA PRO A 426 -25.11 -28.70 31.22
C PRO A 426 -24.74 -28.05 32.57
N ASP A 427 -25.66 -27.21 33.04
CA ASP A 427 -25.53 -26.45 34.28
C ASP A 427 -25.63 -27.36 35.52
N LYS A 428 -24.64 -27.24 36.40
CA LYS A 428 -24.70 -27.76 37.77
C LYS A 428 -24.33 -26.63 38.72
N THR A 429 -25.25 -25.71 38.97
CA THR A 429 -25.60 -25.19 40.31
C THR A 429 -26.66 -24.10 40.22
N GLY A 430 -27.66 -24.15 41.11
CA GLY A 430 -28.79 -23.23 41.10
C GLY A 430 -28.43 -21.76 41.32
N TYR A 431 -28.75 -20.93 40.33
CA TYR A 431 -28.98 -19.49 40.39
C TYR A 431 -30.19 -19.15 39.50
N PRO A 432 -30.90 -18.02 39.71
CA PRO A 432 -32.19 -17.75 39.07
C PRO A 432 -32.03 -17.45 37.58
N PRO A 433 -33.08 -17.74 36.77
CA PRO A 433 -33.05 -17.52 35.33
C PRO A 433 -33.10 -16.01 35.07
N ASP A 434 -32.25 -15.50 34.16
CA ASP A 434 -32.36 -14.22 33.42
C ASP A 434 -31.01 -13.47 33.26
N VAL A 435 -29.91 -14.16 32.95
CA VAL A 435 -28.70 -13.53 32.38
C VAL A 435 -28.14 -14.43 31.26
N PRO A 436 -27.99 -13.95 30.01
CA PRO A 436 -27.26 -14.68 28.97
C PRO A 436 -25.76 -14.65 29.29
N THR A 437 -25.13 -15.81 29.49
CA THR A 437 -23.66 -15.92 29.56
C THR A 437 -23.13 -16.47 28.25
N ASP A 438 -22.99 -15.63 27.24
CA ASP A 438 -22.24 -16.01 26.03
C ASP A 438 -20.75 -16.02 26.35
N ARG A 439 -20.17 -17.23 26.35
CA ARG A 439 -18.73 -17.44 26.39
C ARG A 439 -18.25 -17.67 24.97
N THR A 440 -17.65 -16.66 24.37
CA THR A 440 -17.04 -16.78 23.04
C THR A 440 -15.59 -17.20 23.19
N ALA A 441 -15.20 -18.28 22.53
CA ALA A 441 -13.81 -18.69 22.39
C ALA A 441 -13.39 -18.50 20.93
N TYR A 442 -12.19 -17.96 20.72
CA TYR A 442 -11.64 -17.74 19.38
C TYR A 442 -10.46 -18.68 19.16
N ALA A 443 -10.42 -19.30 17.99
CA ALA A 443 -9.29 -20.06 17.50
C ALA A 443 -8.86 -19.51 16.15
N TRP A 444 -7.57 -19.28 15.98
CA TRP A 444 -6.98 -18.88 14.70
C TRP A 444 -6.11 -20.00 14.17
N PHE A 445 -6.17 -20.24 12.87
CA PHE A 445 -5.33 -21.21 12.15
C PHE A 445 -4.51 -20.46 11.11
N TRP A 446 -3.22 -20.79 10.98
CA TRP A 446 -2.39 -20.27 9.89
C TRP A 446 -1.35 -21.31 9.46
N ARG A 447 -0.79 -21.11 8.27
CA ARG A 447 0.29 -21.94 7.74
C ARG A 447 1.61 -21.55 8.41
N SER A 448 2.36 -22.53 8.91
CA SER A 448 3.63 -22.26 9.61
C SER A 448 4.60 -21.54 8.67
N LYS A 449 5.15 -20.40 9.11
CA LYS A 449 6.18 -19.67 8.37
C LYS A 449 7.54 -20.38 8.37
N THR A 450 7.75 -21.34 9.27
CA THR A 450 9.05 -21.99 9.48
C THR A 450 9.08 -23.43 9.01
N GLN A 451 7.92 -24.07 8.80
CA GLN A 451 7.82 -25.46 8.36
C GLN A 451 6.80 -25.62 7.23
N PRO A 452 7.24 -25.75 5.97
CA PRO A 452 6.37 -25.97 4.83
C PRO A 452 5.50 -27.23 5.03
N GLY A 453 4.18 -27.08 4.88
CA GLY A 453 3.22 -28.18 5.00
C GLY A 453 2.59 -28.35 6.39
N LYS A 454 2.96 -27.53 7.38
CA LYS A 454 2.34 -27.55 8.72
C LYS A 454 1.38 -26.40 8.95
N TRP A 455 0.36 -26.67 9.75
CA TRP A 455 -0.60 -25.69 10.25
C TRP A 455 -0.34 -25.46 11.74
N GLU A 456 -0.32 -24.20 12.13
CA GLU A 456 -0.25 -23.75 13.52
C GLU A 456 -1.61 -23.21 13.92
N PHE A 457 -1.98 -23.35 15.20
CA PHE A 457 -3.18 -22.73 15.72
C PHE A 457 -2.92 -22.08 17.08
N GLN A 458 -3.70 -21.04 17.38
CA GLN A 458 -3.71 -20.35 18.66
C GLN A 458 -5.13 -20.29 19.20
N TYR A 459 -5.25 -20.56 20.50
CA TYR A 459 -6.50 -20.52 21.23
C TYR A 459 -6.38 -19.54 22.39
N THR A 460 -7.36 -18.64 22.53
CA THR A 460 -7.44 -17.71 23.65
C THR A 460 -8.77 -17.89 24.38
N CYS A 461 -8.70 -18.19 25.67
CA CYS A 461 -9.87 -18.21 26.56
C CYS A 461 -9.89 -16.94 27.41
N CYS A 462 -10.95 -16.13 27.28
CA CYS A 462 -11.17 -14.97 28.14
C CYS A 462 -11.92 -15.40 29.40
N CYS A 463 -11.21 -15.63 30.50
CA CYS A 463 -11.82 -15.69 31.83
C CYS A 463 -11.82 -14.29 32.45
N PRO A 464 -12.97 -13.70 32.83
CA PRO A 464 -12.95 -12.46 33.59
C PRO A 464 -12.31 -12.69 34.97
N PRO A 465 -11.54 -11.72 35.50
CA PRO A 465 -10.99 -11.82 36.84
C PRO A 465 -12.10 -11.88 37.88
N ARG A 466 -11.96 -12.77 38.87
CA ARG A 466 -12.83 -12.81 40.06
C ARG A 466 -12.74 -11.46 40.78
N SER A 467 -13.84 -10.73 40.85
CA SER A 467 -13.96 -9.54 41.69
C SER A 467 -13.95 -9.97 43.17
N SER A 468 -12.90 -9.56 43.89
CA SER A 468 -12.88 -9.60 45.34
C SER A 468 -13.75 -8.46 45.88
N SER A 469 -14.88 -8.79 46.50
CA SER A 469 -15.77 -7.84 47.15
C SER A 469 -15.17 -7.38 48.49
N SER A 470 -14.67 -6.15 48.55
CA SER A 470 -14.41 -5.43 49.80
C SER A 470 -15.55 -4.46 50.08
N SER A 471 -16.33 -4.74 51.12
CA SER A 471 -17.38 -3.87 51.65
C SER A 471 -16.75 -2.72 52.45
N SER A 472 -16.91 -1.48 51.97
CA SER A 472 -16.62 -0.27 52.75
C SER A 472 -17.87 0.59 52.88
N SER A 473 -18.23 0.82 54.13
CA SER A 473 -19.41 1.53 54.63
C SER A 473 -19.40 3.02 54.35
N SER A 474 -20.60 3.49 53.97
CA SER A 474 -21.17 4.85 53.97
C SER A 474 -20.57 5.89 54.94
N GLY A 475 -20.26 7.07 54.38
CA GLY A 475 -20.18 8.35 55.08
C GLY A 475 -20.96 9.41 54.29
N SER A 476 -21.98 9.98 54.91
CA SER A 476 -22.97 10.92 54.37
C SER A 476 -22.74 12.35 54.86
N SER A 477 -22.85 13.33 53.95
CA SER A 477 -23.09 14.76 54.25
C SER A 477 -23.32 15.49 52.90
N SER A 478 -24.57 15.86 52.56
CA SER A 478 -25.17 17.22 52.72
C SER A 478 -24.45 18.30 51.91
N SER A 479 -25.04 19.22 51.15
CA SER A 479 -26.40 19.65 50.81
C SER A 479 -26.19 20.96 50.03
N GLY A 480 -26.95 21.24 48.96
CA GLY A 480 -26.84 22.54 48.28
C GLY A 480 -27.65 22.67 47.00
N SER A 481 -28.97 22.78 47.16
CA SER A 481 -29.93 23.40 46.22
C SER A 481 -29.49 24.85 45.92
N SER A 482 -29.82 25.57 44.84
CA SER A 482 -30.99 25.56 43.96
C SER A 482 -30.84 26.72 42.93
N THR A 483 -31.60 26.63 41.82
CA THR A 483 -32.30 27.74 41.09
C THR A 483 -31.47 28.83 40.39
N SER A 484 -31.86 29.49 39.29
CA SER A 484 -32.80 29.34 38.16
C SER A 484 -32.96 30.74 37.54
N GLY A 485 -33.22 30.84 36.23
CA GLY A 485 -33.80 32.03 35.58
C GLY A 485 -32.83 32.77 34.66
N SER A 486 -33.24 33.40 33.56
CA SER A 486 -34.52 33.46 32.85
C SER A 486 -34.28 34.22 31.54
N SER A 487 -34.94 33.76 30.49
CA SER A 487 -35.31 34.36 29.19
C SER A 487 -35.45 35.88 29.06
N THR A 488 -35.18 36.42 27.85
CA THR A 488 -36.03 37.30 26.97
C THR A 488 -35.13 37.92 25.86
N SER A 489 -35.29 37.62 24.56
CA SER A 489 -36.22 38.15 23.53
C SER A 489 -36.13 39.66 23.23
N GLY A 490 -35.86 40.02 21.97
CA GLY A 490 -36.03 41.39 21.46
C GLY A 490 -35.84 41.48 19.94
N SER A 491 -36.93 41.74 19.22
CA SER A 491 -37.05 41.75 17.77
C SER A 491 -36.85 43.15 17.15
N SER A 492 -36.47 43.15 15.86
CA SER A 492 -37.09 43.88 14.73
C SER A 492 -36.73 45.34 14.36
N THR A 493 -36.75 45.53 13.01
CA THR A 493 -36.99 46.74 12.17
C THR A 493 -35.85 47.76 11.98
N SER A 494 -35.66 48.49 10.87
CA SER A 494 -36.01 48.46 9.42
C SER A 494 -35.68 49.87 8.86
N SER A 495 -35.05 50.01 7.68
CA SER A 495 -35.17 51.14 6.71
C SER A 495 -34.02 51.09 5.69
N THR A 496 -34.24 50.84 4.38
CA THR A 496 -34.42 51.81 3.25
C THR A 496 -33.29 52.84 3.13
N SER A 497 -32.66 53.15 1.97
CA SER A 497 -33.17 53.27 0.58
C SER A 497 -32.02 53.57 -0.43
N GLU A 498 -32.22 53.17 -1.70
CA GLU A 498 -31.88 53.84 -3.00
C GLU A 498 -30.41 54.23 -3.33
N SER A 499 -29.81 54.01 -4.51
CA SER A 499 -30.28 54.35 -5.88
C SER A 499 -29.23 53.98 -6.97
N GLY A 500 -29.70 53.67 -8.19
CA GLY A 500 -29.04 53.90 -9.51
C GLY A 500 -27.88 52.96 -9.91
N SER A 501 -27.67 52.54 -11.17
CA SER A 501 -28.24 52.90 -12.47
C SER A 501 -27.96 51.79 -13.50
N SER A 502 -28.85 51.70 -14.48
CA SER A 502 -28.84 50.83 -15.67
C SER A 502 -27.88 51.28 -16.78
N SER A 503 -27.31 50.32 -17.51
CA SER A 503 -26.92 50.45 -18.94
C SER A 503 -26.51 49.05 -19.46
N GLN A 504 -27.36 48.42 -20.27
CA GLN A 504 -27.30 48.36 -21.73
C GLN A 504 -26.53 47.14 -22.25
N SER A 505 -27.33 46.17 -22.69
CA SER A 505 -26.99 45.06 -23.56
C SER A 505 -26.75 45.55 -24.99
N GLU A 506 -25.57 45.27 -25.55
CA GLU A 506 -25.34 45.31 -27.00
C GLU A 506 -25.01 43.90 -27.50
N SER A 507 -25.89 43.43 -28.38
CA SER A 507 -25.76 42.27 -29.23
C SER A 507 -24.81 42.57 -30.40
N LEU A 508 -23.81 41.72 -30.64
CA LEU A 508 -23.12 41.65 -31.92
C LEU A 508 -23.25 40.26 -32.53
N SER A 509 -23.92 40.25 -33.68
CA SER A 509 -24.05 39.20 -34.67
C SER A 509 -22.74 39.00 -35.45
N GLY A 510 -22.33 37.74 -35.63
CA GLY A 510 -21.30 37.33 -36.60
C GLY A 510 -21.66 35.96 -37.19
N SER A 511 -21.88 35.92 -38.50
CA SER A 511 -22.37 34.78 -39.27
C SER A 511 -21.24 33.89 -39.83
N SER A 512 -21.63 32.70 -40.31
CA SER A 512 -20.93 31.73 -41.20
C SER A 512 -20.04 30.70 -40.47
N SER A 513 -20.00 29.41 -40.79
CA SER A 513 -20.34 28.68 -42.02
C SER A 513 -20.74 27.24 -41.74
N ASN A 514 -21.58 26.75 -42.64
CA ASN A 514 -22.17 25.42 -42.77
C ASN A 514 -21.11 24.31 -42.98
N SER A 515 -21.20 23.19 -42.25
CA SER A 515 -20.69 21.89 -42.71
C SER A 515 -21.57 20.76 -42.14
N GLN A 516 -22.51 20.33 -42.97
CA GLN A 516 -23.26 19.08 -42.80
C GLN A 516 -22.34 17.91 -43.15
N SER A 517 -22.21 16.95 -42.24
CA SER A 517 -21.70 15.61 -42.56
C SER A 517 -22.75 14.58 -42.12
N ALA A 518 -23.11 13.72 -43.07
CA ALA A 518 -24.22 12.81 -43.02
C ALA A 518 -23.94 11.62 -42.08
N SER A 519 -24.92 11.32 -41.21
CA SER A 519 -25.03 10.05 -40.50
C SER A 519 -25.56 8.98 -41.46
N GLY A 520 -24.68 8.06 -41.88
CA GLY A 520 -25.05 6.84 -42.60
C GLY A 520 -25.26 5.69 -41.62
N SER A 521 -26.50 5.25 -41.48
CA SER A 521 -26.85 4.02 -40.78
C SER A 521 -26.62 2.81 -41.70
N SER A 522 -25.83 1.83 -41.27
CA SER A 522 -25.82 0.49 -41.87
C SER A 522 -25.94 -0.59 -40.79
N SER A 523 -27.13 -1.15 -40.72
CA SER A 523 -27.46 -2.42 -40.08
C SER A 523 -27.14 -3.59 -41.02
N ASN A 524 -26.30 -4.55 -40.60
CA ASN A 524 -26.52 -6.01 -40.72
C ASN A 524 -25.26 -6.81 -40.37
N SER A 525 -25.35 -7.70 -39.39
CA SER A 525 -24.79 -9.06 -39.48
C SER A 525 -25.48 -9.95 -38.46
N GLN A 526 -26.17 -10.99 -38.95
CA GLN A 526 -26.69 -12.08 -38.15
C GLN A 526 -25.67 -13.21 -38.01
N SER A 527 -25.73 -13.87 -36.85
CA SER A 527 -25.50 -15.29 -36.57
C SER A 527 -24.10 -15.91 -36.71
N ALA A 528 -23.59 -16.44 -35.58
CA ALA A 528 -23.23 -17.85 -35.45
C ALA A 528 -23.14 -18.26 -33.97
N SER A 529 -23.96 -19.24 -33.60
CA SER A 529 -23.92 -20.04 -32.39
C SER A 529 -22.83 -21.11 -32.47
N GLY A 530 -22.03 -21.29 -31.41
CA GLY A 530 -21.11 -22.42 -31.25
C GLY A 530 -21.09 -22.89 -29.79
N SER A 531 -21.39 -24.17 -29.60
CA SER A 531 -21.58 -24.83 -28.31
C SER A 531 -20.32 -25.56 -27.82
N SER A 532 -20.35 -25.93 -26.54
CA SER A 532 -19.62 -27.02 -25.85
C SER A 532 -18.19 -26.80 -25.35
N SER A 533 -18.06 -26.78 -24.02
CA SER A 533 -17.04 -27.56 -23.32
C SER A 533 -17.70 -28.19 -22.07
N GLU A 534 -17.52 -29.50 -21.98
CA GLU A 534 -18.04 -30.40 -20.94
C GLU A 534 -17.24 -30.21 -19.64
N SER A 535 -17.94 -30.07 -18.51
CA SER A 535 -17.34 -30.19 -17.19
C SER A 535 -17.64 -31.58 -16.63
N GLU A 536 -16.67 -32.49 -16.76
CA GLU A 536 -16.67 -33.74 -15.98
C GLU A 536 -16.33 -33.41 -14.52
N SER A 537 -17.28 -33.64 -13.61
CA SER A 537 -17.00 -33.68 -12.18
C SER A 537 -17.00 -35.13 -11.70
N ILE A 538 -15.85 -35.54 -11.17
CA ILE A 538 -15.60 -36.84 -10.55
C ILE A 538 -16.29 -36.84 -9.18
N SER A 539 -17.30 -37.70 -9.00
CA SER A 539 -17.90 -37.96 -7.69
C SER A 539 -17.20 -39.15 -7.04
N GLY A 540 -16.29 -38.85 -6.11
CA GLY A 540 -15.66 -39.83 -5.22
C GLY A 540 -16.20 -39.71 -3.80
N SER A 541 -17.13 -40.58 -3.42
CA SER A 541 -17.68 -40.65 -2.06
C SER A 541 -16.75 -41.48 -1.17
N GLY A 542 -15.77 -40.84 -0.54
CA GLY A 542 -14.91 -41.45 0.47
C GLY A 542 -14.91 -40.63 1.75
N CYS A 543 -15.78 -40.96 2.71
CA CYS A 543 -15.73 -40.36 4.05
C CYS A 543 -14.61 -41.01 4.86
N GLY A 544 -13.50 -40.30 5.05
CA GLY A 544 -12.49 -40.66 6.04
C GLY A 544 -12.71 -39.86 7.33
N SER A 545 -12.76 -40.54 8.47
CA SER A 545 -12.69 -39.92 9.80
C SER A 545 -11.23 -39.91 10.28
N VAL A 546 -10.73 -38.78 10.78
CA VAL A 546 -9.39 -38.67 11.37
C VAL A 546 -9.53 -38.49 12.87
N GLU A 547 -8.85 -39.34 13.64
CA GLU A 547 -8.79 -39.24 15.10
C GLU A 547 -7.77 -38.17 15.51
N VAL A 548 -8.23 -37.16 16.28
CA VAL A 548 -7.37 -36.09 16.79
C VAL A 548 -7.47 -36.06 18.31
N VAL A 549 -6.41 -36.52 18.98
CA VAL A 549 -6.36 -36.50 20.46
C VAL A 549 -5.89 -35.12 20.93
N VAL A 550 -6.79 -34.34 21.54
CA VAL A 550 -6.47 -33.05 22.14
C VAL A 550 -6.37 -33.19 23.66
N SER A 551 -5.21 -32.88 24.23
CA SER A 551 -5.00 -32.85 25.68
C SER A 551 -5.00 -31.41 26.17
N VAL A 552 -5.95 -31.04 27.04
CA VAL A 552 -6.03 -29.70 27.63
C VAL A 552 -5.64 -29.78 29.10
N THR A 553 -4.75 -28.88 29.53
CA THR A 553 -4.35 -28.76 30.94
C THR A 553 -4.89 -27.44 31.49
N CYS A 554 -5.72 -27.51 32.53
CA CYS A 554 -6.21 -26.33 33.23
C CYS A 554 -5.22 -25.87 34.32
N SER A 555 -5.27 -24.59 34.68
CA SER A 555 -4.36 -23.93 35.63
C SER A 555 -4.45 -24.43 37.08
N ASP A 556 -5.35 -25.37 37.38
CA ASP A 556 -5.50 -26.06 38.66
C ASP A 556 -4.77 -27.41 38.73
N GLY A 557 -4.02 -27.78 37.68
CA GLY A 557 -3.13 -28.95 37.69
C GLY A 557 -3.82 -30.30 37.52
N VAL A 558 -5.13 -30.31 37.18
CA VAL A 558 -5.86 -31.52 36.85
C VAL A 558 -5.87 -31.71 35.33
N LEU A 559 -5.14 -32.73 34.86
CA LEU A 559 -5.18 -33.17 33.46
C LEU A 559 -6.54 -33.82 33.18
N THR A 560 -7.33 -33.17 32.32
CA THR A 560 -8.56 -33.76 31.78
C THR A 560 -8.33 -33.98 30.28
N THR A 561 -8.13 -35.23 29.88
CA THR A 561 -8.00 -35.59 28.47
C THR A 561 -9.38 -35.84 27.90
N THR A 562 -9.75 -35.10 26.86
CA THR A 562 -11.01 -35.30 26.12
C THR A 562 -10.67 -35.61 24.67
N THR A 563 -11.00 -36.81 24.21
CA THR A 563 -10.86 -37.19 22.81
C THR A 563 -11.99 -36.58 21.99
N LYS A 564 -11.67 -35.95 20.87
CA LYS A 564 -12.66 -35.44 19.90
C LYS A 564 -12.33 -36.00 18.52
N TYR A 565 -13.36 -36.26 17.73
CA TYR A 565 -13.23 -36.73 16.36
C TYR A 565 -13.55 -35.59 15.41
N LEU A 566 -12.72 -35.44 14.38
CA LEU A 566 -12.89 -34.43 13.35
C LEU A 566 -13.46 -35.14 12.12
N SER A 567 -14.67 -34.74 11.71
CA SER A 567 -15.28 -35.26 10.49
C SER A 567 -15.50 -34.13 9.49
N PHE A 568 -15.17 -34.40 8.23
CA PHE A 568 -15.45 -33.52 7.11
C PHE A 568 -16.54 -34.16 6.26
N ALA A 569 -17.72 -33.59 6.26
CA ALA A 569 -18.85 -34.06 5.48
C ALA A 569 -19.59 -32.85 4.88
N ASN A 570 -19.91 -32.92 3.58
CA ASN A 570 -20.66 -31.89 2.87
C ASN A 570 -20.08 -30.46 2.99
N GLY A 571 -18.75 -30.33 2.94
CA GLY A 571 -18.08 -29.03 3.03
C GLY A 571 -18.04 -28.42 4.44
N CYS A 572 -18.54 -29.11 5.46
CA CYS A 572 -18.52 -28.67 6.85
C CYS A 572 -17.57 -29.52 7.70
N LEU A 573 -16.78 -28.84 8.52
CA LEU A 573 -15.93 -29.44 9.55
C LEU A 573 -16.73 -29.56 10.85
N THR A 574 -16.85 -30.76 11.41
CA THR A 574 -17.55 -30.96 12.69
C THR A 574 -16.67 -31.70 13.70
N LEU A 575 -16.81 -31.32 14.97
CA LEU A 575 -16.17 -31.95 16.12
C LEU A 575 -17.22 -32.80 16.86
N SER A 576 -16.99 -34.10 17.00
CA SER A 576 -17.86 -35.02 17.75
C SER A 576 -17.11 -35.70 18.90
N ASP A 577 -17.86 -36.14 19.91
CA ASP A 577 -17.35 -36.99 21.01
C ASP A 577 -17.25 -38.47 20.61
N THR A 578 -17.76 -38.84 19.43
CA THR A 578 -17.78 -40.21 18.91
C THR A 578 -17.20 -40.26 17.50
N PRO A 579 -16.51 -41.36 17.11
CA PRO A 579 -15.91 -41.55 15.79
C PRO A 579 -16.86 -41.34 14.63
#